data_AF-A0A370BNV5-F1
#
_entry.id   AF-A0A370BNV5-F1
#
_cell.length_a   1.000
_cell.length_b   1.000
_cell.length_c   1.000
_cell.angle_alpha   90.00
_cell.angle_beta   90.00
_cell.angle_gamma   90.00
#
_symmetry.space_group_name_H-M   'P 1'
#
loop_
_entity.id
_entity.type
_entity.pdbx_description
1 polymer ?
#
loop_
_entity_poly.entity_id
_entity_poly.type
_entity_poly.pdbx_seq_one_letter_code
_entity_poly.pdbx_strand_id
1 'polypeptide(L)'
;MDAHEQQPPVSEPLRSTTPIPIAKLAPALENLSDSSIHAVVTLLWPYSSSTRSLSLLLAEPDFRLRRTNGQVKVVFHGLVAEEVAKSHVGIGDTVFIRLAGSRFVDNEVSKQTPGRCIAWDINFDDSVSIEVLFRTQLVVISYSPVLTNVRSGVLPNISPPCK
;
A
#
# COMPACT_ATOMS: atom_id res chain seq x y z
N MET A 1 30.56 13.21 20.06
CA MET A 1 29.34 14.02 19.91
C MET A 1 28.50 13.25 18.92
N ASP A 2 27.81 12.23 19.42
CA ASP A 2 27.19 11.21 18.59
C ASP A 2 25.74 11.60 18.39
N ALA A 3 25.47 12.14 17.20
CA ALA A 3 24.12 12.35 16.71
C ALA A 3 23.54 10.96 16.37
N HIS A 4 22.86 10.35 17.33
CA HIS A 4 21.92 9.28 17.04
C HIS A 4 20.77 9.92 16.24
N GLU A 5 20.86 9.88 14.91
CA GLU A 5 19.69 10.07 14.05
C GLU A 5 18.66 9.02 14.46
N GLN A 6 17.67 9.47 15.23
CA GLN A 6 16.57 8.63 15.69
C GLN A 6 15.73 8.28 14.46
N GLN A 7 15.94 7.06 13.98
CA GLN A 7 15.06 6.40 13.04
C GLN A 7 13.61 6.53 13.55
N PRO A 8 12.66 6.98 12.71
CA PRO A 8 11.28 7.18 13.14
C PRO A 8 10.69 5.91 13.75
N PRO A 9 9.71 6.01 14.67
CA PRO A 9 9.12 4.85 15.30
C PRO A 9 8.34 4.06 14.23
N VAL A 10 8.99 3.06 13.66
CA VAL A 10 8.38 2.09 12.75
C VAL A 10 7.94 0.87 13.58
N SER A 11 6.79 0.27 13.30
CA SER A 11 6.26 -0.89 14.03
C SER A 11 6.90 -2.20 13.54
N GLU A 12 6.84 -3.25 14.35
CA GLU A 12 7.43 -4.58 14.03
C GLU A 12 7.09 -5.11 12.61
N PRO A 13 5.85 -4.96 12.08
CA PRO A 13 5.50 -5.43 10.75
C PRO A 13 6.31 -4.79 9.61
N LEU A 14 6.77 -3.55 9.78
CA LEU A 14 7.59 -2.85 8.79
C LEU A 14 9.09 -2.88 9.11
N ARG A 15 9.50 -3.09 10.37
CA ARG A 15 10.92 -3.26 10.75
C ARG A 15 11.60 -4.46 10.09
N SER A 16 10.83 -5.47 9.70
CA SER A 16 11.30 -6.67 9.02
C SER A 16 11.40 -6.51 7.49
N THR A 17 11.06 -5.33 6.96
CA THR A 17 11.06 -5.06 5.52
C THR A 17 12.27 -4.23 5.10
N THR A 18 12.71 -4.42 3.86
CA THR A 18 13.79 -3.63 3.26
C THR A 18 13.21 -2.38 2.58
N PRO A 19 13.52 -1.16 3.06
CA PRO A 19 13.05 0.06 2.41
C PRO A 19 13.75 0.24 1.06
N ILE A 20 12.97 0.53 0.02
CA ILE A 20 13.46 0.80 -1.33
C ILE A 20 13.03 2.20 -1.80
N PRO A 21 13.85 2.87 -2.62
CA PRO A 21 13.43 4.10 -3.30
C PRO A 21 12.25 3.84 -4.24
N ILE A 22 11.32 4.79 -4.29
CA ILE A 22 10.18 4.82 -5.22
C ILE A 22 10.67 4.71 -6.67
N ALA A 23 11.80 5.36 -7.00
CA ALA A 23 12.37 5.30 -8.34
C ALA A 23 12.82 3.89 -8.80
N LYS A 24 12.96 2.94 -7.87
CA LYS A 24 13.33 1.55 -8.16
C LYS A 24 12.12 0.60 -8.23
N LEU A 25 10.91 1.11 -8.03
CA LEU A 25 9.69 0.32 -8.10
C LEU A 25 9.51 -0.23 -9.52
N ALA A 26 9.36 -1.55 -9.61
CA ALA A 26 9.08 -2.26 -10.85
C ALA A 26 8.34 -3.59 -10.55
N PRO A 27 7.48 -4.07 -11.46
CA PRO A 27 6.77 -5.35 -11.28
C PRO A 27 7.69 -6.55 -11.10
N ALA A 28 8.87 -6.53 -11.72
CA ALA A 28 9.86 -7.62 -11.69
C ALA A 28 10.86 -7.51 -10.52
N LEU A 29 10.58 -6.67 -9.52
CA LEU A 29 11.48 -6.50 -8.38
C LEU A 29 11.53 -7.78 -7.53
N GLU A 30 12.73 -8.29 -7.31
CA GLU A 30 12.96 -9.43 -6.41
C GLU A 30 12.58 -9.07 -4.97
N ASN A 31 12.02 -10.03 -4.24
CA ASN A 31 11.63 -9.87 -2.82
C ASN A 31 10.67 -8.68 -2.57
N LEU A 32 9.77 -8.40 -3.53
CA LEU A 32 8.76 -7.35 -3.39
C LEU A 32 7.93 -7.49 -2.11
N SER A 33 7.57 -8.72 -1.73
CA SER A 33 6.80 -9.01 -0.50
C SER A 33 7.54 -8.65 0.80
N ASP A 34 8.86 -8.55 0.77
CA ASP A 34 9.70 -8.20 1.91
C ASP A 34 10.23 -6.76 1.80
N SER A 35 9.75 -6.01 0.81
CA SER A 35 10.14 -4.62 0.56
C SER A 35 9.08 -3.64 1.07
N SER A 36 9.52 -2.43 1.40
CA SER A 36 8.65 -1.31 1.74
C SER A 36 9.12 -0.02 1.08
N ILE A 37 8.24 0.97 0.99
CA ILE A 37 8.61 2.33 0.59
C ILE A 37 8.40 3.29 1.76
N HIS A 38 9.29 4.29 1.85
CA HIS A 38 9.15 5.44 2.73
C HIS A 38 8.84 6.66 1.87
N ALA A 39 7.71 7.32 2.14
CA ALA A 39 7.23 8.40 1.29
C ALA A 39 6.52 9.48 2.10
N VAL A 40 6.26 10.60 1.43
CA VAL A 40 5.33 11.64 1.92
C VAL A 40 4.10 11.71 1.03
N VAL A 41 2.93 11.92 1.64
CA VAL A 41 1.68 12.13 0.90
C VAL A 41 1.70 13.53 0.29
N THR A 42 1.60 13.61 -1.03
CA THR A 42 1.62 14.88 -1.78
C THR A 42 0.26 15.25 -2.37
N LEU A 43 -0.57 14.25 -2.70
CA LEU A 43 -1.98 14.43 -3.05
C LEU A 43 -2.82 13.31 -2.41
N LEU A 44 -4.07 13.63 -2.10
CA LEU A 44 -5.07 12.70 -1.57
C LEU A 44 -6.33 12.80 -2.41
N TRP A 45 -6.79 11.66 -2.92
CA TRP A 45 -8.15 11.47 -3.41
C TRP A 45 -8.91 10.72 -2.32
N PRO A 46 -9.85 11.38 -1.61
CA PRO A 46 -10.57 10.79 -0.49
C PRO A 46 -11.32 9.52 -0.86
N TYR A 47 -11.67 8.73 0.15
CA TYR A 47 -12.50 7.55 -0.05
C TYR A 47 -13.81 7.91 -0.74
N SER A 48 -14.10 7.16 -1.81
CA SER A 48 -15.36 7.23 -2.53
C SER A 48 -16.10 5.92 -2.36
N SER A 49 -17.34 5.97 -1.84
CA SER A 49 -18.18 4.79 -1.69
C SER A 49 -18.69 4.24 -3.04
N SER A 50 -18.77 5.08 -4.08
CA SER A 50 -19.22 4.65 -5.41
C SER A 50 -18.19 3.78 -6.13
N THR A 51 -16.90 4.09 -5.97
CA THR A 51 -15.78 3.32 -6.53
C THR A 51 -15.14 2.39 -5.51
N ARG A 52 -15.52 2.50 -4.22
CA ARG A 52 -14.91 1.82 -3.07
C ARG A 52 -13.39 1.95 -3.08
N SER A 53 -12.89 3.16 -3.28
CA SER A 53 -11.46 3.39 -3.45
C SER A 53 -10.98 4.66 -2.77
N LEU A 54 -9.72 4.66 -2.36
CA LEU A 54 -8.95 5.81 -1.90
C LEU A 54 -7.63 5.83 -2.67
N SER A 55 -7.14 7.00 -3.08
CA SER A 55 -5.84 7.10 -3.73
C SER A 55 -4.95 8.14 -3.10
N LEU A 56 -3.65 7.86 -3.05
CA LEU A 56 -2.61 8.77 -2.59
C LEU A 56 -1.59 8.96 -3.70
N LEU A 57 -1.14 10.20 -3.91
CA LEU A 57 0.12 10.44 -4.62
C LEU A 57 1.23 10.52 -3.58
N LEU A 58 2.14 9.57 -3.65
CA LEU A 58 3.29 9.49 -2.78
C LEU A 58 4.54 9.98 -3.49
N ALA A 59 5.41 10.66 -2.76
CA ALA A 59 6.66 11.14 -3.27
C ALA A 59 7.82 10.83 -2.32
N GLU A 60 9.02 10.75 -2.89
CA GLU A 60 10.25 10.63 -2.11
C GLU A 60 10.33 11.75 -1.07
N PRO A 61 10.71 11.46 0.18
CA PRO A 61 10.91 12.49 1.20
C PRO A 61 11.92 13.54 0.73
N ASP A 62 13.05 13.10 0.14
CA ASP A 62 14.01 13.99 -0.54
C ASP A 62 13.41 14.52 -1.85
N PHE A 63 13.14 15.83 -1.88
CA PHE A 63 12.56 16.52 -3.03
C PHE A 63 13.41 16.42 -4.31
N ARG A 64 14.72 16.15 -4.19
CA ARG A 64 15.62 15.99 -5.33
C ARG A 64 15.32 14.72 -6.10
N LEU A 65 14.91 13.66 -5.40
CA LEU A 65 14.59 12.36 -5.99
C LEU A 65 13.22 12.34 -6.69
N ARG A 66 12.32 13.28 -6.34
CA ARG A 66 10.96 13.36 -6.91
C ARG A 66 10.90 13.61 -8.42
N ARG A 67 11.93 14.24 -8.98
CA ARG A 67 12.02 14.57 -10.42
C ARG A 67 12.53 13.41 -11.26
N THR A 68 13.01 12.34 -10.64
CA THR A 68 13.61 11.17 -11.30
C THR A 68 12.81 9.93 -10.92
N ASN A 69 11.54 9.88 -11.31
CA ASN A 69 10.59 8.80 -10.99
C ASN A 69 10.37 8.53 -9.49
N GLY A 70 10.70 9.49 -8.62
CA GLY A 70 10.46 9.42 -7.18
C GLY A 70 9.02 9.73 -6.78
N GLN A 71 8.03 9.44 -7.63
CA GLN A 71 6.61 9.62 -7.34
C GLN A 71 5.81 8.40 -7.81
N VAL A 72 4.85 7.97 -7.00
CA VAL A 72 4.00 6.81 -7.29
C VAL A 72 2.58 7.07 -6.78
N LYS A 73 1.58 6.68 -7.56
CA LYS A 73 0.19 6.71 -7.11
C LYS A 73 -0.12 5.36 -6.48
N VAL A 74 -0.64 5.37 -5.25
CA VAL A 74 -1.14 4.18 -4.56
C VAL A 74 -2.66 4.23 -4.54
N VAL A 75 -3.30 3.13 -4.89
CA VAL A 75 -4.76 2.98 -4.91
C VAL A 75 -5.16 1.82 -4.02
N PHE A 76 -5.93 2.13 -2.99
CA PHE A 76 -6.56 1.14 -2.12
C PHE A 76 -7.99 0.87 -2.61
N HIS A 77 -8.42 -0.39 -2.58
CA HIS A 77 -9.77 -0.80 -3.01
C HIS A 77 -10.53 -1.51 -1.89
N GLY A 78 -11.86 -1.50 -1.97
CA GLY A 78 -12.75 -2.25 -1.09
C GLY A 78 -12.51 -1.96 0.39
N LEU A 79 -12.44 -3.03 1.19
CA LEU A 79 -12.25 -2.95 2.64
C LEU A 79 -10.88 -2.37 3.02
N VAL A 80 -9.85 -2.61 2.21
CA VAL A 80 -8.54 -1.97 2.41
C VAL A 80 -8.69 -0.44 2.36
N ALA A 81 -9.43 0.08 1.38
CA ALA A 81 -9.67 1.51 1.24
C ALA A 81 -10.44 2.08 2.44
N GLU A 82 -11.41 1.36 2.96
CA GLU A 82 -12.20 1.76 4.13
C GLU A 82 -11.34 1.84 5.40
N GLU A 83 -10.48 0.84 5.65
CA GLU A 83 -9.58 0.85 6.79
C GLU A 83 -8.54 1.99 6.71
N VAL A 84 -7.98 2.23 5.52
CA VAL A 84 -7.06 3.37 5.32
C VAL A 84 -7.80 4.70 5.52
N ALA A 85 -9.05 4.83 5.07
CA ALA A 85 -9.83 6.05 5.26
C ALA A 85 -10.07 6.40 6.74
N LYS A 86 -10.27 5.41 7.61
CA LYS A 86 -10.46 5.60 9.06
C LYS A 86 -9.24 6.18 9.78
N SER A 87 -8.05 6.06 9.18
CA SER A 87 -6.82 6.62 9.74
C SER A 87 -6.74 8.15 9.64
N HIS A 88 -7.59 8.76 8.80
CA HIS A 88 -7.51 10.18 8.45
C HIS A 88 -6.16 10.62 7.87
N VAL A 89 -5.47 9.73 7.14
CA VAL A 89 -4.26 10.08 6.39
C VAL A 89 -4.48 11.34 5.54
N GLY A 90 -3.55 12.28 5.65
CA GLY A 90 -3.59 13.60 5.04
C GLY A 90 -2.36 13.92 4.21
N ILE A 91 -2.44 15.04 3.49
CA ILE A 91 -1.30 15.58 2.75
C ILE A 91 -0.24 16.07 3.74
N GLY A 92 1.03 15.76 3.45
CA GLY A 92 2.17 16.08 4.31
C GLY A 92 2.53 14.98 5.30
N ASP A 93 1.69 13.96 5.45
CA ASP A 93 1.98 12.81 6.32
C ASP A 93 3.11 11.96 5.73
N THR A 94 3.96 11.44 6.61
CA THR A 94 4.97 10.45 6.25
C THR A 94 4.33 9.07 6.31
N VAL A 95 4.53 8.26 5.28
CA VAL A 95 4.01 6.91 5.21
C VAL A 95 5.11 5.89 4.96
N PHE A 96 4.98 4.75 5.62
CA PHE A 96 5.75 3.55 5.34
C PHE A 96 4.77 2.48 4.86
N ILE A 97 4.97 1.92 3.68
CA ILE A 97 4.03 0.96 3.07
C ILE A 97 4.79 -0.29 2.68
N ARG A 98 4.35 -1.45 3.18
CA ARG A 98 4.82 -2.76 2.71
C ARG A 98 4.26 -3.06 1.34
N LEU A 99 5.10 -3.58 0.44
CA LEU A 99 4.71 -3.90 -0.93
C LEU A 99 4.13 -5.32 -1.08
N ALA A 100 4.05 -6.10 -0.01
CA ALA A 100 3.34 -7.37 0.02
C ALA A 100 1.87 -7.21 -0.34
N GLY A 101 1.38 -8.06 -1.23
CA GLY A 101 -0.02 -8.01 -1.71
C GLY A 101 -0.30 -6.87 -2.70
N SER A 102 0.71 -6.11 -3.11
CA SER A 102 0.55 -5.04 -4.08
C SER A 102 0.57 -5.54 -5.53
N ARG A 103 -0.20 -4.89 -6.40
CA ARG A 103 -0.17 -5.09 -7.86
C ARG A 103 0.29 -3.82 -8.54
N PHE A 104 1.19 -3.97 -9.50
CA PHE A 104 1.66 -2.87 -10.34
C PHE A 104 0.77 -2.76 -11.57
N VAL A 105 0.30 -1.56 -11.85
CA VAL A 105 -0.48 -1.21 -13.03
C VAL A 105 0.29 -0.15 -13.81
N ASP A 106 0.53 -0.41 -15.09
CA ASP A 106 1.23 0.54 -15.96
C ASP A 106 0.37 1.82 -16.10
N ASN A 107 1.01 2.97 -15.92
CA ASN A 107 0.34 4.25 -16.01
C ASN A 107 0.53 4.81 -17.43
N GLU A 108 -0.27 4.33 -18.38
CA GLU A 108 -0.22 4.81 -19.78
C GLU A 108 -0.53 6.31 -19.90
N VAL A 109 -1.29 6.87 -18.96
CA VAL A 109 -1.69 8.29 -18.95
C VAL A 109 -0.53 9.21 -18.53
N SER A 110 0.36 8.75 -17.64
CA SER A 110 1.53 9.54 -17.24
C SER A 110 2.57 9.61 -18.36
N LYS A 111 2.71 8.56 -19.18
CA LYS A 111 3.56 8.55 -20.38
C LYS A 111 3.17 9.62 -21.41
N GLN A 112 1.90 10.04 -21.40
CA GLN A 112 1.36 11.03 -22.33
C GLN A 112 1.54 12.48 -21.85
N THR A 113 1.99 12.72 -20.61
CA THR A 113 2.15 14.08 -20.06
C THR A 113 3.64 14.44 -19.92
N PRO A 114 4.19 15.33 -20.76
CA PRO A 114 5.56 15.80 -20.62
C PRO A 114 5.83 16.35 -19.21
N GLY A 115 6.87 15.84 -18.54
CA GLY A 115 7.26 16.27 -17.19
C GLY A 115 6.62 15.50 -16.04
N ARG A 116 5.70 14.55 -16.29
CA ARG A 116 5.12 13.69 -15.24
C ARG A 116 5.96 12.42 -15.05
N CYS A 117 6.61 12.31 -13.90
CA CYS A 117 7.53 11.20 -13.58
C CYS A 117 6.86 10.15 -12.68
N ILE A 118 5.75 9.56 -13.13
CA ILE A 118 5.07 8.46 -12.42
C ILE A 118 5.12 7.24 -13.32
N ALA A 119 5.93 6.25 -12.98
CA ALA A 119 6.09 5.06 -13.79
C ALA A 119 4.96 4.04 -13.59
N TRP A 120 4.40 3.97 -12.38
CA TRP A 120 3.45 2.92 -11.99
C TRP A 120 2.34 3.47 -11.10
N ASP A 121 1.17 2.85 -11.18
CA ASP A 121 0.18 2.85 -10.10
C ASP A 121 0.37 1.55 -9.29
N ILE A 122 0.34 1.64 -7.97
CA ILE A 122 0.38 0.49 -7.07
C ILE A 122 -1.00 0.30 -6.46
N ASN A 123 -1.56 -0.89 -6.64
CA ASN A 123 -2.89 -1.23 -6.17
C ASN A 123 -2.83 -2.22 -5.01
N PHE A 124 -3.64 -1.97 -3.99
CA PHE A 124 -3.90 -2.89 -2.88
C PHE A 124 -5.39 -3.21 -2.86
N ASP A 125 -5.73 -4.48 -3.10
CA ASP A 125 -7.12 -4.93 -3.20
C ASP A 125 -7.51 -5.82 -2.01
N ASP A 126 -6.59 -6.69 -1.58
CA ASP A 126 -6.87 -7.71 -0.57
C ASP A 126 -6.24 -7.39 0.79
N SER A 127 -5.00 -6.93 0.83
CA SER A 127 -4.29 -6.67 2.09
C SER A 127 -3.42 -5.42 2.02
N VAL A 128 -3.14 -4.83 3.18
CA VAL A 128 -2.20 -3.71 3.32
C VAL A 128 -1.52 -3.77 4.68
N SER A 129 -0.28 -3.31 4.73
CA SER A 129 0.39 -2.91 5.96
C SER A 129 1.02 -1.53 5.72
N ILE A 130 0.44 -0.52 6.36
CA ILE A 130 0.84 0.88 6.22
C ILE A 130 0.93 1.52 7.59
N GLU A 131 2.00 2.28 7.78
CA GLU A 131 2.18 3.15 8.94
C GLU A 131 2.13 4.59 8.48
N VAL A 132 1.35 5.40 9.18
CA VAL A 132 1.18 6.84 8.92
C VAL A 132 1.71 7.60 10.13
N LEU A 133 2.72 8.43 9.90
CA LEU A 133 3.30 9.31 10.90
C LEU A 133 2.91 10.75 10.58
N PHE A 134 2.19 11.39 11.49
CA PHE A 134 1.87 12.81 11.42
C PHE A 134 2.22 13.49 12.74
N ARG A 135 2.96 14.61 12.66
CA ARG A 135 3.51 15.33 13.83
C ARG A 135 4.31 14.40 14.75
N THR A 136 3.66 13.79 15.73
CA THR A 136 4.23 12.83 16.71
C THR A 136 3.36 11.59 16.90
N GLN A 137 2.30 11.42 16.11
CA GLN A 137 1.37 10.31 16.20
C GLN A 137 1.63 9.30 15.09
N LEU A 138 1.84 8.04 15.49
CA LEU A 138 1.95 6.89 14.60
C LEU A 138 0.61 6.15 14.58
N VAL A 139 0.07 5.95 13.38
CA VAL A 139 -1.12 5.12 13.15
C VAL A 139 -0.69 3.94 12.30
N VAL A 140 -0.86 2.73 12.85
CA VAL A 140 -0.56 1.47 12.17
C VAL A 140 -1.85 0.90 11.63
N ILE A 141 -1.90 0.67 10.32
CA ILE A 141 -3.04 0.08 9.63
C ILE A 141 -2.56 -1.24 9.03
N SER A 142 -3.15 -2.33 9.50
CA SER A 142 -2.94 -3.64 8.92
C SER A 142 -4.29 -4.25 8.61
N TYR A 143 -4.50 -4.61 7.35
CA TYR A 143 -5.69 -5.32 6.91
C TYR A 143 -5.24 -6.56 6.14
N SER A 144 -5.82 -7.71 6.50
CA SER A 144 -5.69 -8.95 5.73
C SER A 144 -6.99 -9.74 5.90
N PRO A 145 -7.51 -10.36 4.83
CA PRO A 145 -8.72 -11.14 4.92
C PRO A 145 -8.42 -12.39 5.75
N VAL A 146 -9.24 -12.65 6.76
CA VAL A 146 -9.20 -13.94 7.45
C VAL A 146 -9.62 -14.99 6.42
N LEU A 147 -8.70 -15.90 6.05
CA LEU A 147 -9.03 -17.05 5.23
C LEU A 147 -10.06 -17.88 5.99
N THR A 148 -11.33 -17.66 5.68
CA THR A 148 -12.42 -18.43 6.25
C THR A 148 -12.34 -19.79 5.57
N ASN A 149 -11.87 -20.79 6.30
CA ASN A 149 -11.73 -22.15 5.79
C ASN A 149 -13.14 -22.69 5.52
N VAL A 150 -13.67 -22.50 4.31
CA VAL A 150 -14.94 -23.07 3.88
C VAL A 150 -14.69 -24.58 3.76
N ARG A 151 -14.98 -25.30 4.85
CA ARG A 151 -15.11 -26.75 4.80
C ARG A 151 -16.23 -27.05 3.80
N SER A 152 -15.86 -27.46 2.59
CA SER A 152 -16.79 -28.00 1.61
C SER A 152 -17.40 -29.26 2.22
N GLY A 153 -18.59 -29.12 2.79
CA GLY A 153 -19.37 -30.23 3.32
C GLY A 153 -19.85 -31.06 2.15
N VAL A 154 -19.19 -32.19 1.91
CA VAL A 154 -19.74 -33.27 1.09
C VAL A 154 -21.02 -33.74 1.77
N LEU A 155 -22.17 -33.51 1.15
CA LEU A 155 -23.44 -34.07 1.58
C LEU A 155 -23.34 -35.61 1.53
N PRO A 156 -23.75 -36.35 2.58
CA PRO A 156 -23.82 -37.80 2.50
C PRO A 156 -24.90 -38.18 1.47
N ASN A 157 -24.50 -38.98 0.48
CA ASN A 157 -25.36 -39.58 -0.51
C ASN A 157 -26.27 -40.62 0.17
N ILE A 158 -27.49 -40.23 0.51
CA ILE A 158 -28.51 -41.14 1.04
C ILE A 158 -29.25 -41.75 -0.14
N SER A 159 -28.86 -42.98 -0.51
CA SER A 159 -29.59 -43.78 -1.49
C SER A 159 -30.92 -44.27 -0.87
N PRO A 160 -32.06 -44.26 -1.61
CA PRO A 160 -33.33 -44.74 -1.08
C PRO A 160 -33.38 -46.29 -1.09
N PRO A 161 -34.12 -46.91 -0.17
CA PRO A 161 -34.30 -48.36 -0.17
C PRO A 161 -35.25 -48.78 -1.30
N CYS A 162 -34.81 -49.72 -2.15
CA CYS A 162 -35.68 -50.41 -3.09
C CYS A 162 -36.64 -51.34 -2.33
N LYS A 163 -37.92 -51.33 -2.74
CA LYS A 163 -38.94 -52.32 -2.39
C LYS A 163 -38.82 -53.54 -3.28
#